data_AF-A0A524R1Z3-F1
#
_entry.id   AF-A0A524R1Z3-F1
#
_cell.length_a   1.000
_cell.length_b   1.000
_cell.length_c   1.000
_cell.angle_alpha   90.00
_cell.angle_beta   90.00
_cell.angle_gamma   90.00
#
_symmetry.space_group_name_H-M   'P 1'
#
loop_
_entity.id
_entity.type
_entity.pdbx_description
1 polymer ?
#
loop_
_entity_poly.entity_id
_entity_poly.type
_entity_poly.pdbx_seq_one_letter_code
_entity_poly.pdbx_strand_id
1 'polypeptide(L)'
;MTRSIVFGLTAVVLAVSPVHSQDTMAGFLVEEYSCIMCHTDMRVGFLDGVHSRRGILCTDCHGGDPTKFEAAQAHVGGFTGALSKVEAVALCLSCHQDLPRMRQFALEPVTEEMFLVSQHGRSLLVEGDTLAPSCGDCHGSHAILPRDDPRSPVNPVRIPETCATCHSDSTRVPPGMPTGQLEEWSE
;
A
#
# COMPACT_ATOMS: atom_id res chain seq x y z
N MET A 1 -51.23 -24.46 48.52
CA MET A 1 -51.13 -24.43 47.04
C MET A 1 -50.04 -23.43 46.67
N THR A 2 -48.80 -23.90 46.58
CA THR A 2 -47.62 -23.06 46.39
C THR A 2 -47.20 -23.19 44.93
N ARG A 3 -47.36 -22.12 44.12
CA ARG A 3 -46.94 -22.10 42.71
C ARG A 3 -45.45 -21.76 42.67
N SER A 4 -44.60 -22.75 42.39
CA SER A 4 -43.21 -22.53 42.05
C SER A 4 -43.11 -22.08 40.59
N ILE A 5 -42.66 -20.85 40.36
CA ILE A 5 -42.31 -20.33 39.04
C ILE A 5 -40.82 -20.64 38.82
N VAL A 6 -40.51 -21.49 37.85
CA VAL A 6 -39.14 -21.78 37.42
C VAL A 6 -38.79 -20.76 36.34
N PHE A 7 -37.93 -19.79 36.68
CA PHE A 7 -37.27 -18.93 35.69
C PHE A 7 -36.08 -19.70 35.09
N GLY A 8 -36.23 -20.15 33.84
CA GLY A 8 -35.10 -20.68 33.07
C GLY A 8 -34.21 -19.53 32.62
N LEU A 9 -33.01 -19.42 33.19
CA LEU A 9 -31.96 -18.55 32.66
C LEU A 9 -31.38 -19.21 31.40
N THR A 10 -31.80 -18.74 30.23
CA THR A 10 -31.07 -19.00 28.98
C THR A 10 -29.84 -18.08 28.94
N ALA A 11 -28.68 -18.63 29.24
CA ALA A 11 -27.40 -17.95 29.03
C ALA A 11 -27.17 -17.79 27.52
N VAL A 12 -27.36 -16.58 26.99
CA VAL A 12 -26.91 -16.22 25.65
C VAL A 12 -25.39 -16.04 25.72
N VAL A 13 -24.67 -17.08 25.31
CA VAL A 13 -23.22 -16.97 25.08
C VAL A 13 -23.04 -16.21 23.78
N LEU A 14 -22.78 -14.90 23.87
CA LEU A 14 -22.25 -14.12 22.75
C LEU A 14 -20.84 -14.65 22.46
N ALA A 15 -20.70 -15.45 21.42
CA ALA A 15 -19.40 -15.84 20.89
C ALA A 15 -18.74 -14.60 20.30
N VAL A 16 -17.94 -13.91 21.11
CA VAL A 16 -17.00 -12.91 20.63
C VAL A 16 -15.82 -13.70 20.09
N SER A 17 -15.79 -13.93 18.77
CA SER A 17 -14.58 -14.45 18.13
C SER A 17 -13.45 -13.46 18.40
N PRO A 18 -12.29 -13.88 18.93
CA PRO A 18 -11.20 -12.95 19.14
C PRO A 18 -10.62 -12.64 17.75
N VAL A 19 -10.72 -11.38 17.34
CA VAL A 19 -9.86 -10.85 16.27
C VAL A 19 -8.46 -10.85 16.87
N HIS A 20 -7.71 -11.91 16.59
CA HIS A 20 -6.33 -12.04 17.05
C HIS A 20 -5.44 -11.17 16.17
N SER A 21 -4.49 -10.48 16.78
CA SER A 21 -3.43 -9.71 16.14
C SER A 21 -2.42 -10.56 15.34
N GLN A 22 -2.76 -11.80 15.01
CA GLN A 22 -1.91 -12.79 14.34
C GLN A 22 -2.22 -12.97 12.85
N ASP A 23 -3.12 -12.16 12.28
CA ASP A 23 -3.42 -12.09 10.84
C ASP A 23 -2.30 -11.41 10.03
N THR A 24 -1.05 -11.78 10.33
CA THR A 24 0.07 -11.54 9.42
C THR A 24 -0.07 -12.48 8.23
N MET A 25 0.52 -12.15 7.07
CA MET A 25 0.50 -13.02 5.88
C MET A 25 0.95 -14.47 6.13
N ALA A 26 1.64 -14.75 7.24
CA ALA A 26 1.96 -16.11 7.68
C ALA A 26 0.71 -16.93 8.08
N GLY A 27 -0.35 -16.29 8.59
CA GLY A 27 -1.65 -16.91 8.88
C GLY A 27 -2.49 -17.21 7.64
N PHE A 28 -2.28 -16.47 6.54
CA PHE A 28 -2.91 -16.74 5.24
C PHE A 28 -2.28 -17.93 4.49
N LEU A 29 -1.20 -18.52 5.01
CA LEU A 29 -0.60 -19.74 4.47
C LEU A 29 -1.35 -21.02 4.92
N VAL A 30 -2.41 -20.88 5.71
CA VAL A 30 -3.28 -21.98 6.13
C VAL A 30 -4.36 -22.19 5.07
N GLU A 31 -4.02 -22.95 4.02
CA GLU A 31 -4.93 -23.64 3.07
C GLU A 31 -6.14 -22.90 2.47
N GLU A 32 -6.11 -21.57 2.34
CA GLU A 32 -7.11 -20.82 1.57
C GLU A 32 -6.47 -20.18 0.32
N TYR A 33 -7.27 -20.03 -0.74
CA TYR A 33 -6.84 -19.37 -1.97
C TYR A 33 -6.29 -17.96 -1.67
N SER A 34 -5.35 -17.49 -2.48
CA SER A 34 -4.80 -16.14 -2.32
C SER A 34 -4.46 -15.52 -3.68
N CYS A 35 -4.44 -14.18 -3.72
CA CYS A 35 -4.19 -13.43 -4.96
C CYS A 35 -2.88 -13.84 -5.65
N ILE A 36 -1.84 -14.14 -4.85
CA ILE A 36 -0.51 -14.51 -5.34
C ILE A 36 -0.43 -15.90 -5.99
N MET A 37 -1.50 -16.71 -5.92
CA MET A 37 -1.56 -17.97 -6.65
C MET A 37 -1.66 -17.76 -8.17
N CYS A 38 -2.38 -16.72 -8.58
CA CYS A 38 -2.52 -16.32 -9.99
C CYS A 38 -1.60 -15.14 -10.33
N HIS A 39 -1.49 -14.16 -9.43
CA HIS A 39 -0.64 -12.97 -9.59
C HIS A 39 0.77 -13.20 -9.04
N THR A 40 1.47 -14.16 -9.66
CA THR A 40 2.75 -14.68 -9.17
C THR A 40 3.91 -13.69 -9.29
N ASP A 41 3.82 -12.74 -10.22
CA ASP A 41 4.80 -11.68 -10.47
C ASP A 41 4.96 -10.74 -9.28
N MET A 42 3.88 -10.47 -8.56
CA MET A 42 3.88 -9.58 -7.39
C MET A 42 4.33 -10.28 -6.10
N ARG A 43 4.37 -11.62 -6.07
CA ARG A 43 4.53 -12.43 -4.85
C ARG A 43 5.78 -12.08 -4.06
N VAL A 44 6.96 -12.15 -4.69
CA VAL A 44 8.24 -12.03 -3.97
C VAL A 44 8.43 -10.61 -3.45
N GLY A 45 8.17 -9.61 -4.30
CA GLY A 45 8.28 -8.20 -3.93
C GLY A 45 7.33 -7.83 -2.79
N PHE A 46 6.08 -8.31 -2.85
CA PHE A 46 5.07 -7.97 -1.85
C PHE A 46 5.38 -8.56 -0.48
N LEU A 47 5.77 -9.84 -0.43
CA LEU A 47 6.12 -10.51 0.83
C LEU A 47 7.31 -9.86 1.54
N ASP A 48 8.23 -9.24 0.81
CA ASP A 48 9.37 -8.51 1.37
C ASP A 48 9.06 -7.02 1.65
N GLY A 49 7.85 -6.56 1.31
CA GLY A 49 7.42 -5.19 1.50
C GLY A 49 7.08 -4.85 2.96
N VAL A 50 7.21 -3.58 3.33
CA VAL A 50 6.85 -3.06 4.66
C VAL A 50 5.37 -3.21 4.99
N HIS A 51 4.50 -3.22 3.98
CA HIS A 51 3.05 -3.38 4.13
C HIS A 51 2.69 -4.82 4.46
N SER A 52 3.15 -5.81 3.69
CA SER A 52 2.93 -7.23 3.99
C SER A 52 3.46 -7.62 5.37
N ARG A 53 4.68 -7.17 5.72
CA ARG A 53 5.26 -7.39 7.06
C ARG A 53 4.47 -6.78 8.21
N ARG A 54 3.60 -5.82 7.93
CA ARG A 54 2.70 -5.16 8.90
C ARG A 54 1.26 -5.68 8.82
N GLY A 55 1.01 -6.76 8.08
CA GLY A 55 -0.32 -7.35 7.95
C GLY A 55 -1.27 -6.61 7.02
N ILE A 56 -0.76 -5.69 6.19
CA ILE A 56 -1.55 -5.05 5.13
C ILE A 56 -1.54 -5.99 3.92
N LEU A 57 -2.73 -6.41 3.50
CA LEU A 57 -2.99 -7.42 2.48
C LEU A 57 -3.34 -6.78 1.13
N CYS A 58 -3.38 -7.60 0.08
CA CYS A 58 -3.73 -7.16 -1.27
C CYS A 58 -5.10 -6.45 -1.31
N THR A 59 -6.05 -6.97 -0.52
CA THR A 59 -7.43 -6.49 -0.45
C THR A 59 -7.58 -5.15 0.25
N ASP A 60 -6.64 -4.76 1.11
CA ASP A 60 -6.66 -3.45 1.77
C ASP A 60 -6.36 -2.31 0.78
N CYS A 61 -5.69 -2.63 -0.33
CA CYS A 61 -5.36 -1.71 -1.41
C CYS A 61 -6.30 -1.86 -2.60
N HIS A 62 -6.52 -3.11 -3.03
CA HIS A 62 -7.19 -3.41 -4.29
C HIS A 62 -8.61 -3.91 -4.12
N GLY A 63 -9.10 -4.20 -2.91
CA GLY A 63 -10.36 -4.94 -2.72
C GLY A 63 -10.25 -6.39 -3.23
N GLY A 64 -11.38 -6.99 -3.57
CA GLY A 64 -11.43 -8.39 -3.99
C GLY A 64 -11.84 -9.34 -2.87
N ASP A 65 -11.96 -10.62 -3.21
CA ASP A 65 -12.20 -11.70 -2.27
C ASP A 65 -11.09 -12.77 -2.43
N PRO A 66 -10.14 -12.84 -1.48
CA PRO A 66 -9.01 -13.75 -1.59
C PRO A 66 -9.46 -15.21 -1.45
N THR A 67 -10.63 -15.48 -0.85
CA THR A 67 -11.14 -16.84 -0.62
C THR A 67 -11.68 -17.51 -1.88
N LYS A 68 -11.76 -16.78 -3.00
CA LYS A 68 -12.30 -17.28 -4.27
C LYS A 68 -11.19 -17.63 -5.25
N PHE A 69 -11.28 -18.81 -5.84
CA PHE A 69 -10.37 -19.24 -6.89
C PHE A 69 -10.73 -18.65 -8.26
N GLU A 70 -12.01 -18.63 -8.60
CA GLU A 70 -12.47 -18.13 -9.90
C GLU A 70 -12.27 -16.62 -9.99
N ALA A 71 -11.54 -16.15 -11.01
CA ALA A 71 -11.17 -14.74 -11.16
C ALA A 71 -12.40 -13.79 -11.15
N ALA A 72 -13.50 -14.21 -11.77
CA ALA A 72 -14.74 -13.44 -11.79
C ALA A 72 -15.34 -13.23 -10.39
N GLN A 73 -15.08 -14.15 -9.46
CA GLN A 73 -15.52 -14.07 -8.07
C GLN A 73 -14.45 -13.41 -7.19
N ALA A 74 -13.17 -13.65 -7.45
CA ALA A 74 -12.06 -13.03 -6.71
C ALA A 74 -11.98 -11.51 -6.94
N HIS A 75 -12.41 -11.03 -8.09
CA HIS A 75 -12.43 -9.61 -8.46
C HIS A 75 -13.78 -8.91 -8.19
N VAL A 76 -14.60 -9.42 -7.28
CA VAL A 76 -15.80 -8.70 -6.77
C VAL A 76 -15.46 -7.97 -5.46
N GLY A 77 -16.41 -7.23 -4.89
CA GLY A 77 -16.20 -6.63 -3.56
C GLY A 77 -15.27 -5.42 -3.59
N GLY A 78 -15.50 -4.50 -4.53
CA GLY A 78 -14.74 -3.26 -4.63
C GLY A 78 -13.36 -3.41 -5.26
N PHE A 79 -13.15 -4.47 -6.07
CA PHE A 79 -11.88 -4.67 -6.76
C PHE A 79 -11.56 -3.49 -7.69
N THR A 80 -10.41 -2.86 -7.50
CA THR A 80 -10.02 -1.64 -8.23
C THR A 80 -9.15 -1.91 -9.45
N GLY A 81 -8.54 -3.10 -9.54
CA GLY A 81 -7.58 -3.40 -10.62
C GLY A 81 -6.35 -2.50 -10.58
N ALA A 82 -5.86 -2.11 -11.75
CA ALA A 82 -4.71 -1.22 -11.87
C ALA A 82 -5.13 0.23 -11.63
N LEU A 83 -4.49 0.87 -10.65
CA LEU A 83 -4.75 2.27 -10.28
C LEU A 83 -3.99 3.21 -11.20
N SER A 84 -4.62 4.32 -11.58
CA SER A 84 -3.91 5.48 -12.12
C SER A 84 -2.99 6.11 -11.05
N LYS A 85 -2.04 6.95 -11.47
CA LYS A 85 -1.14 7.66 -10.54
C LYS A 85 -1.89 8.50 -9.50
N VAL A 86 -2.98 9.16 -9.91
CA VAL A 86 -3.81 9.99 -9.01
C VAL A 86 -4.56 9.10 -8.01
N GLU A 87 -5.15 7.99 -8.48
CA GLU A 87 -5.82 7.02 -7.60
C GLU A 87 -4.83 6.35 -6.64
N ALA A 88 -3.60 6.05 -7.09
CA ALA A 88 -2.55 5.50 -6.24
C ALA A 88 -2.15 6.48 -5.12
N VAL A 89 -2.00 7.77 -5.43
CA VAL A 89 -1.74 8.80 -4.42
C VAL A 89 -2.87 8.86 -3.39
N ALA A 90 -4.13 8.90 -3.84
CA ALA A 90 -5.29 8.90 -2.95
C ALA A 90 -5.33 7.64 -2.07
N LEU A 91 -5.02 6.48 -2.62
CA LEU A 91 -4.96 5.23 -1.87
C LEU A 91 -3.86 5.26 -0.80
N CYS A 92 -2.64 5.68 -1.14
CA CYS A 92 -1.55 5.80 -0.17
C CYS A 92 -1.95 6.74 0.97
N LEU A 93 -2.50 7.91 0.63
CA LEU A 93 -2.92 8.90 1.60
C LEU A 93 -4.08 8.41 2.47
N SER A 94 -4.97 7.54 1.99
CA SER A 94 -6.06 6.96 2.81
C SER A 94 -5.59 6.29 4.11
N CYS A 95 -4.32 5.88 4.17
CA CYS A 95 -3.67 5.39 5.38
C CYS A 95 -2.60 6.36 5.91
N HIS A 96 -1.73 6.84 5.03
CA HIS A 96 -0.53 7.58 5.41
C HIS A 96 -0.80 8.99 5.92
N GLN A 97 -1.94 9.60 5.60
CA GLN A 97 -2.33 10.90 6.15
C GLN A 97 -3.07 10.77 7.49
N ASP A 98 -3.52 9.57 7.85
CA ASP A 98 -4.31 9.31 9.06
C ASP A 98 -3.39 9.13 10.27
N LEU A 99 -3.35 10.16 11.13
CA LEU A 99 -2.48 10.20 12.30
C LEU A 99 -2.72 9.04 13.28
N PRO A 100 -3.97 8.67 13.66
CA PRO A 100 -4.20 7.49 14.49
C PRO A 100 -3.65 6.19 13.89
N ARG A 101 -3.87 5.97 12.59
CA ARG A 101 -3.42 4.78 11.86
C ARG A 101 -1.91 4.72 11.66
N MET A 102 -1.21 5.85 11.54
CA MET A 102 0.25 5.85 11.43
C MET A 102 0.96 5.72 12.78
N ARG A 103 0.35 6.28 13.85
CA ARG A 103 0.90 6.20 15.21
C ARG A 103 1.05 4.77 15.74
N GLN A 104 0.12 3.86 15.42
CA GLN A 104 0.26 2.44 15.81
C GLN A 104 1.51 1.77 15.23
N PHE A 105 2.07 2.32 14.15
CA PHE A 105 3.31 1.83 13.54
C PHE A 105 4.55 2.63 13.95
N ALA A 106 4.40 3.59 14.88
CA ALA A 106 5.43 4.56 15.26
C ALA A 106 5.98 5.35 14.05
N LEU A 107 5.09 5.72 13.12
CA LEU A 107 5.41 6.49 11.93
C LEU A 107 4.71 7.84 11.97
N GLU A 108 5.40 8.89 11.51
CA GLU A 108 4.79 10.20 11.28
C GLU A 108 3.94 10.13 9.99
N PRO A 109 2.72 10.68 9.98
CA PRO A 109 1.91 10.74 8.78
C PRO A 109 2.54 11.65 7.72
N VAL A 110 2.33 11.29 6.45
CA VAL A 110 2.54 12.18 5.30
C VAL A 110 1.18 12.62 4.79
N THR A 111 0.97 13.93 4.74
CA THR A 111 -0.32 14.50 4.33
C THR A 111 -0.34 14.86 2.86
N GLU A 112 -1.54 15.05 2.30
CA GLU A 112 -1.69 15.54 0.94
C GLU A 112 -1.00 16.90 0.74
N GLU A 113 -1.07 17.79 1.74
CA GLU A 113 -0.40 19.09 1.71
C GLU A 113 1.12 18.94 1.62
N MET A 114 1.70 17.97 2.33
CA MET A 114 3.14 17.67 2.23
C MET A 114 3.53 17.16 0.83
N PHE A 115 2.65 16.44 0.14
CA PHE A 115 2.91 16.05 -1.24
C PHE A 115 2.75 17.24 -2.20
N LEU A 116 1.75 18.08 -1.98
CA LEU A 116 1.45 19.27 -2.78
C LEU A 116 2.47 20.40 -2.63
N VAL A 117 3.35 20.40 -1.61
CA VAL A 117 4.49 21.33 -1.59
C VAL A 117 5.59 20.92 -2.56
N SER A 118 5.63 19.67 -3.02
CA SER A 118 6.61 19.19 -4.00
C SER A 118 6.19 19.54 -5.43
N GLN A 119 7.16 19.78 -6.32
CA GLN A 119 6.86 20.02 -7.74
C GLN A 119 6.18 18.80 -8.38
N HIS A 120 6.59 17.58 -8.02
CA HIS A 120 5.95 16.35 -8.52
C HIS A 120 4.48 16.27 -8.12
N GLY A 121 4.16 16.54 -6.84
CA GLY A 121 2.78 16.51 -6.37
C GLY A 121 1.91 17.61 -6.97
N ARG A 122 2.46 18.82 -7.16
CA ARG A 122 1.76 19.90 -7.88
C ARG A 122 1.50 19.54 -9.33
N SER A 123 2.51 19.07 -10.04
CA SER A 123 2.36 18.71 -11.45
C SER A 123 1.36 17.58 -11.64
N LEU A 124 1.39 16.55 -10.78
CA LEU A 124 0.45 15.44 -10.86
C LEU A 124 -0.99 15.83 -10.47
N LEU A 125 -1.19 16.44 -9.29
CA LEU A 125 -2.53 16.63 -8.71
C LEU A 125 -3.20 17.95 -9.11
N VAL A 126 -2.42 18.99 -9.41
CA VAL A 126 -2.95 20.33 -9.74
C VAL A 126 -2.92 20.58 -11.24
N GLU A 127 -1.79 20.28 -11.88
CA GLU A 127 -1.61 20.53 -13.32
C GLU A 127 -2.11 19.35 -14.18
N GLY A 128 -2.32 18.17 -13.58
CA GLY A 128 -2.79 16.97 -14.27
C GLY A 128 -1.73 16.31 -15.15
N ASP A 129 -0.45 16.64 -14.95
CA ASP A 129 0.67 16.04 -15.68
C ASP A 129 0.94 14.62 -15.18
N THR A 130 0.45 13.64 -15.93
CA THR A 130 0.63 12.22 -15.62
C THR A 130 2.05 11.70 -15.86
N LEU A 131 2.94 12.49 -16.47
CA LEU A 131 4.38 12.18 -16.49
C LEU A 131 5.01 12.39 -15.12
N ALA A 132 4.49 13.32 -14.32
CA ALA A 132 4.96 13.54 -12.96
C ALA A 132 4.82 12.25 -12.10
N PRO A 133 5.79 11.95 -11.23
CA PRO A 133 5.76 10.75 -10.41
C PRO A 133 4.76 10.86 -9.25
N SER A 134 4.14 9.74 -8.96
CA SER A 134 3.36 9.42 -7.76
C SER A 134 4.26 8.83 -6.67
N CYS A 135 3.67 8.48 -5.51
CA CYS A 135 4.40 7.84 -4.42
C CYS A 135 5.12 6.55 -4.87
N GLY A 136 4.45 5.72 -5.69
CA GLY A 136 4.96 4.41 -6.12
C GLY A 136 6.10 4.48 -7.13
N ASP A 137 6.24 5.58 -7.87
CA ASP A 137 7.32 5.74 -8.85
C ASP A 137 8.70 5.83 -8.18
N CYS A 138 8.77 6.32 -6.93
CA CYS A 138 9.99 6.32 -6.13
C CYS A 138 10.02 5.19 -5.09
N HIS A 139 8.92 4.92 -4.39
CA HIS A 139 8.89 3.94 -3.31
C HIS A 139 8.70 2.48 -3.77
N GLY A 140 8.25 2.29 -5.02
CA GLY A 140 7.69 1.03 -5.51
C GLY A 140 6.18 0.91 -5.20
N SER A 141 5.49 0.00 -5.88
CA SER A 141 4.04 -0.24 -5.67
C SER A 141 3.78 -1.55 -4.92
N HIS A 142 4.33 -2.65 -5.42
CA HIS A 142 4.19 -3.97 -4.80
C HIS A 142 5.44 -4.43 -4.05
N ALA A 143 6.55 -3.69 -4.12
CA ALA A 143 7.82 -4.03 -3.45
C ALA A 143 8.33 -2.82 -2.64
N ILE A 144 7.53 -2.35 -1.70
CA ILE A 144 7.82 -1.14 -0.92
C ILE A 144 8.77 -1.51 0.22
N LEU A 145 10.04 -1.14 0.08
CA LEU A 145 11.08 -1.44 1.06
C LEU A 145 11.27 -0.29 2.07
N PRO A 146 11.79 -0.56 3.28
CA PRO A 146 12.18 0.47 4.23
C PRO A 146 13.19 1.45 3.61
N ARG A 147 13.17 2.71 4.05
CA ARG A 147 14.15 3.73 3.60
C ARG A 147 15.60 3.29 3.82
N ASP A 148 15.88 2.61 4.92
CA ASP A 148 17.23 2.19 5.31
C ASP A 148 17.68 0.89 4.63
N ASP A 149 16.79 0.18 3.94
CA ASP A 149 17.17 -1.00 3.15
C ASP A 149 18.00 -0.56 1.93
N PRO A 150 19.22 -1.09 1.71
CA PRO A 150 20.08 -0.71 0.58
C PRO A 150 19.50 -1.08 -0.79
N ARG A 151 18.44 -1.89 -0.84
CA ARG A 151 17.72 -2.22 -2.08
C ARG A 151 16.60 -1.23 -2.38
N SER A 152 16.20 -0.41 -1.41
CA SER A 152 15.13 0.57 -1.56
C SER A 152 15.54 1.69 -2.52
N PRO A 153 14.73 2.06 -3.51
CA PRO A 153 15.06 3.20 -4.38
C PRO A 153 15.10 4.52 -3.61
N VAL A 154 14.38 4.61 -2.48
CA VAL A 154 14.41 5.79 -1.59
C VAL A 154 15.48 5.70 -0.49
N ASN A 155 16.42 4.75 -0.61
CA ASN A 155 17.59 4.74 0.26
C ASN A 155 18.46 5.97 -0.03
N PRO A 156 18.99 6.67 1.00
CA PRO A 156 19.84 7.85 0.81
C PRO A 156 20.96 7.65 -0.22
N VAL A 157 21.59 6.47 -0.27
CA VAL A 157 22.69 6.20 -1.21
C VAL A 157 22.23 5.90 -2.63
N ARG A 158 20.91 5.78 -2.85
CA ARG A 158 20.29 5.42 -4.15
C ARG A 158 19.44 6.53 -4.74
N ILE A 159 19.33 7.67 -4.05
CA ILE A 159 18.53 8.80 -4.50
C ILE A 159 18.99 9.30 -5.88
N PRO A 160 20.30 9.47 -6.18
CA PRO A 160 20.73 9.90 -7.50
C PRO A 160 20.22 8.97 -8.62
N GLU A 161 20.32 7.65 -8.44
CA GLU A 161 19.84 6.66 -9.41
C GLU A 161 18.31 6.67 -9.56
N THR A 162 17.59 6.88 -8.46
CA THR A 162 16.12 6.99 -8.49
C THR A 162 15.70 8.23 -9.28
N CYS A 163 16.33 9.39 -9.02
CA CYS A 163 16.09 10.61 -9.80
C CYS A 163 16.40 10.39 -11.28
N ALA A 164 17.53 9.73 -11.59
CA ALA A 164 17.98 9.45 -12.94
C ALA A 164 16.97 8.63 -13.77
N THR A 165 16.12 7.82 -13.13
CA THR A 165 15.10 7.00 -13.82
C THR A 165 14.21 7.81 -14.77
N CYS A 166 13.98 9.09 -14.45
CA CYS A 166 13.33 10.06 -15.32
C CYS A 166 14.29 11.19 -15.73
N HIS A 167 15.07 11.70 -14.79
CA HIS A 167 15.97 12.84 -14.99
C HIS A 167 17.32 12.47 -15.63
N SER A 168 17.40 11.38 -16.39
CA SER A 168 18.48 11.13 -17.36
C SER A 168 17.96 11.01 -18.80
N ASP A 169 16.67 11.22 -19.01
CA ASP A 169 15.98 11.05 -20.29
C ASP A 169 15.00 12.20 -20.51
N SER A 170 15.32 13.07 -21.47
CA SER A 170 14.48 14.23 -21.80
C SER A 170 13.08 13.87 -22.32
N THR A 171 12.82 12.60 -22.65
CA THR A 171 11.49 12.11 -23.05
C THR A 171 10.61 11.74 -21.86
N ARG A 172 11.18 11.63 -20.66
CA ARG A 172 10.48 11.27 -19.42
C ARG A 172 10.23 12.44 -18.48
N VAL A 173 10.58 13.65 -18.91
CA VAL A 173 10.35 14.90 -18.18
C VAL A 173 9.77 15.96 -19.13
N PRO A 174 8.99 16.93 -18.62
CA PRO A 174 8.56 18.06 -19.43
C PRO A 174 9.73 18.86 -20.02
N PRO A 175 9.56 19.50 -21.19
CA PRO A 175 10.59 20.34 -21.80
C PRO A 175 11.12 21.41 -20.84
N GLY A 176 12.45 21.55 -20.76
CA GLY A 176 13.11 22.53 -19.89
C GLY A 176 13.39 22.04 -18.46
N MET A 177 13.00 20.82 -18.10
CA MET A 177 13.39 20.19 -16.84
C MET A 177 14.85 19.72 -16.90
N PRO A 178 15.63 19.82 -15.80
CA PRO A 178 17.01 19.35 -15.80
C PRO A 178 17.06 17.82 -15.93
N THR A 179 18.05 17.31 -16.66
CA THR A 179 18.28 15.87 -16.94
C THR A 179 19.71 15.42 -16.62
N GLY A 180 20.40 16.15 -15.73
CA GLY A 180 21.79 15.88 -15.32
C GLY A 180 21.92 15.37 -13.89
N GLN A 181 20.82 15.04 -13.22
CA GLN A 181 20.76 14.81 -11.76
C GLN A 181 21.67 13.68 -11.29
N LEU A 182 21.88 12.65 -12.12
CA LEU A 182 22.84 11.60 -11.79
C LEU A 182 24.26 12.14 -11.77
N GLU A 183 24.65 12.91 -12.79
CA GLU A 183 25.98 13.50 -12.91
C GLU A 183 26.22 14.56 -11.82
N GLU A 184 25.19 15.33 -11.49
CA GLU A 184 25.25 16.36 -10.46
C GLU A 184 25.42 15.79 -9.05
N TRP A 185 24.82 14.63 -8.74
CA TRP A 185 24.70 14.12 -7.36
C TRP A 185 25.43 12.79 -7.13
N SER A 186 26.30 12.36 -8.05
CA SER A 186 27.11 11.13 -7.93
C SER A 186 28.54 11.35 -7.40
N GLU A 187 28.88 12.59 -6.99
CA GLU A 187 30.14 12.96 -6.32
C GLU A 187 30.02 12.93 -4.79
#